data_AF-A0A318KKS2-F1
#
_entry.id   AF-A0A318KKS2-F1
#
_cell.length_a   1.000
_cell.length_b   1.000
_cell.length_c   1.000
_cell.angle_alpha   90.00
_cell.angle_beta   90.00
_cell.angle_gamma   90.00
#
_symmetry.space_group_name_H-M   'P 1'
#
loop_
_entity.id
_entity.type
_entity.pdbx_description
1 polymer ?
#
loop_
_entity_poly.entity_id
_entity_poly.type
_entity_poly.pdbx_seq_one_letter_code
_entity_poly.pdbx_strand_id
1 'polypeptide(L)' 'MKMMKIKQGDYVNGSKVEDIKEIDSEPHYLVAYFDWGAKKPQSRWLPEHLVTSYVSAEDFEKVKMVVKE' A
#
# COMPACT_ATOMS: atom_id res chain seq x y z
N MET A 1 2.85 1.36 -21.03
CA MET A 1 3.30 1.74 -19.67
C MET A 1 3.61 0.46 -18.92
N LYS A 2 4.77 0.36 -18.27
CA LYS A 2 5.18 -0.84 -17.53
C LYS A 2 4.28 -0.93 -16.30
N MET A 3 3.33 -1.86 -16.26
CA MET A 3 2.50 -2.12 -15.09
C MET A 3 3.45 -2.52 -13.95
N MET A 4 3.72 -1.61 -13.01
CA MET A 4 4.51 -1.94 -11.84
C MET A 4 3.67 -2.92 -11.03
N LYS A 5 4.06 -4.20 -11.02
CA LYS A 5 3.40 -5.21 -10.17
C LYS A 5 3.67 -4.83 -8.72
N ILE A 6 2.70 -4.16 -8.10
CA ILE A 6 2.67 -3.91 -6.66
C ILE A 6 2.79 -5.28 -5.97
N LYS A 7 3.72 -5.40 -5.02
CA LYS A 7 3.95 -6.62 -4.23
C LYS A 7 3.61 -6.38 -2.76
N GLN A 8 3.40 -7.48 -2.03
CA GLN A 8 3.25 -7.42 -0.59
C GLN A 8 4.46 -6.73 0.05
N GLY A 9 4.21 -5.84 1.00
CA GLY A 9 5.24 -5.03 1.66
C GLY A 9 5.48 -3.66 1.01
N ASP A 10 5.05 -3.44 -0.24
CA ASP A 10 5.06 -2.12 -0.84
C ASP A 10 4.03 -1.19 -0.17
N TYR A 11 4.09 0.08 -0.52
CA TYR A 11 3.19 1.10 0.01
C TYR A 11 2.35 1.70 -1.12
N VAL A 12 1.04 1.70 -0.93
CA VAL A 12 0.08 2.33 -1.83
C VAL A 12 -0.76 3.34 -1.05
N ASN A 13 -0.92 4.55 -1.61
CA ASN A 13 -1.64 5.66 -0.96
C ASN A 13 -1.18 5.93 0.50
N GLY A 14 0.10 5.70 0.79
CA GLY A 14 0.68 5.87 2.14
C GLY A 14 0.45 4.70 3.10
N SER A 15 -0.26 3.64 2.69
CA SER A 15 -0.50 2.44 3.48
C SER A 15 0.31 1.26 2.98
N LYS A 16 0.80 0.44 3.91
CA LYS A 16 1.50 -0.82 3.59
C LYS A 16 0.51 -1.85 3.04
N VAL A 17 0.91 -2.52 1.97
CA VAL A 17 0.18 -3.64 1.37
C VAL A 17 0.49 -4.90 2.16
N GLU A 18 -0.53 -5.46 2.79
CA GLU A 18 -0.44 -6.66 3.63
C GLU A 18 -0.76 -7.93 2.86
N ASP A 19 -1.63 -7.86 1.85
CA ASP A 19 -2.04 -8.99 1.00
C ASP A 19 -2.52 -8.48 -0.37
N ILE A 20 -2.53 -9.36 -1.37
CA ILE A 20 -2.95 -9.06 -2.74
C ILE A 20 -3.87 -10.17 -3.25
N LYS A 21 -5.03 -9.79 -3.76
CA LYS A 21 -5.99 -10.72 -4.37
C LYS A 21 -6.49 -10.19 -5.69
N GLU A 22 -6.80 -11.09 -6.62
CA GLU A 22 -7.53 -10.74 -7.83
C GLU A 22 -9.02 -10.93 -7.58
N ILE A 23 -9.81 -9.87 -7.74
CA ILE A 23 -11.27 -9.87 -7.60
C ILE A 23 -11.81 -9.23 -8.87
N ASP A 24 -12.74 -9.91 -9.55
CA ASP A 24 -13.32 -9.45 -10.83
C ASP A 24 -12.26 -9.09 -11.90
N SER A 25 -11.19 -9.89 -11.99
CA SER A 25 -10.05 -9.67 -12.89
C SER A 25 -9.26 -8.38 -12.64
N GLU A 26 -9.42 -7.76 -11.47
CA GLU A 26 -8.64 -6.60 -11.03
C GLU A 26 -7.83 -6.93 -9.75
N PRO A 27 -6.54 -6.55 -9.68
CA PRO A 27 -5.78 -6.61 -8.44
C PRO A 27 -6.38 -5.72 -7.35
N HIS A 28 -6.56 -6.30 -6.18
CA HIS A 28 -6.98 -5.62 -4.96
C HIS A 28 -5.89 -5.79 -3.91
N TYR A 29 -5.56 -4.68 -3.24
CA TYR A 29 -4.53 -4.62 -2.22
C TYR A 29 -5.15 -4.47 -0.84
N LEU A 30 -4.88 -5.41 0.07
CA LEU A 30 -5.26 -5.27 1.46
C LEU A 30 -4.32 -4.25 2.11
N VAL A 31 -4.87 -3.12 2.50
CA VAL A 31 -4.11 -2.04 3.14
C VAL A 31 -4.62 -1.80 4.55
N ALA A 32 -3.69 -1.63 5.49
CA ALA A 32 -4.00 -1.20 6.84
C ALA A 32 -3.94 0.33 6.94
N TYR A 33 -4.89 0.92 7.66
CA TYR A 33 -4.92 2.34 7.96
C TYR A 33 -5.42 2.58 9.38
N PHE A 34 -5.04 3.71 9.97
CA PHE A 34 -5.56 4.10 11.27
C PHE A 34 -6.84 4.93 11.08
N ASP A 35 -7.97 4.42 11.55
CA ASP A 35 -9.23 5.15 11.52
C ASP A 35 -9.33 6.04 12.76
N TRP A 36 -9.23 7.35 12.56
CA TRP A 36 -9.30 8.33 13.64
C TRP A 36 -10.67 8.39 14.33
N GLY A 37 -11.75 8.06 13.62
CA GLY A 37 -13.10 8.02 14.17
C GLY A 37 -13.30 6.82 15.09
N ALA A 38 -12.86 5.64 14.65
CA ALA A 38 -12.93 4.39 15.42
C ALA A 38 -11.79 4.23 16.44
N LYS A 39 -10.76 5.10 16.39
CA LYS A 39 -9.56 5.07 17.24
C LYS A 39 -8.86 3.71 17.27
N LYS A 40 -8.88 2.99 16.15
CA LYS A 40 -8.25 1.67 16.02
C LYS A 40 -7.76 1.43 14.59
N PRO A 41 -6.78 0.53 14.41
CA PRO A 41 -6.39 0.06 13.08
C PRO A 41 -7.56 -0.63 12.38
N GLN A 42 -7.69 -0.34 11.09
CA GLN A 42 -8.65 -0.96 10.19
C GLN A 42 -7.93 -1.43 8.93
N SER A 43 -8.55 -2.37 8.21
CA SER A 43 -8.04 -2.84 6.93
C SER A 43 -9.13 -2.77 5.88
N ARG A 44 -8.75 -2.45 4.64
CA ARG A 44 -9.66 -2.47 3.49
C ARG A 44 -8.96 -3.04 2.26
N TRP A 45 -9.75 -3.63 1.37
CA TRP A 45 -9.30 -3.94 0.01
C TRP A 45 -9.39 -2.68 -0.84
N LEU A 46 -8.26 -2.29 -1.43
CA LEU A 46 -8.14 -1.17 -2.34
C LEU A 46 -7.95 -1.71 -3.76
N PRO A 47 -8.90 -1.52 -4.68
CA PRO A 47 -8.72 -1.91 -6.08
C PRO A 47 -7.63 -1.08 -6.77
N GLU A 48 -6.98 -1.66 -7.77
CA GLU A 48 -5.87 -1.06 -8.51
C GLU A 48 -6.22 0.30 -9.11
N HIS A 49 -7.43 0.46 -9.67
CA HIS A 49 -7.88 1.72 -10.26
C HIS A 49 -8.02 2.88 -9.26
N LEU A 50 -8.06 2.61 -7.94
CA LEU A 50 -8.08 3.62 -6.88
C LEU A 50 -6.69 3.93 -6.28
N VAL A 51 -5.64 3.29 -6.79
CA VAL A 51 -4.27 3.59 -6.39
C VAL A 51 -3.82 4.89 -7.06
N THR A 52 -3.52 5.91 -6.26
CA THR A 52 -3.06 7.22 -6.72
C THR A 52 -1.56 7.42 -6.51
N SER A 53 -0.95 6.67 -5.58
CA SER A 53 0.47 6.76 -5.26
C SER A 53 1.03 5.38 -4.92
N TYR A 54 2.24 5.10 -5.38
CA TYR A 54 2.97 3.86 -5.16
C TYR A 54 4.41 4.15 -4.72
N VAL A 55 4.88 3.43 -3.71
CA VAL A 55 6.28 3.43 -3.24
C VAL A 55 6.70 1.99 -2.98
N SER A 56 7.80 1.56 -3.57
CA SER A 56 8.36 0.23 -3.30
C SER A 56 8.87 0.16 -1.86
N ALA A 57 8.83 -1.03 -1.25
CA ALA A 57 9.41 -1.24 0.08
C ALA A 57 10.88 -0.78 0.13
N GLU A 58 11.64 -1.06 -0.93
CA GLU A 58 13.06 -0.74 -1.06
C GLU A 58 13.32 0.77 -1.07
N ASP A 59 12.49 1.54 -1.79
CA ASP A 59 12.61 3.00 -1.82
C ASP A 59 12.15 3.63 -0.51
N PHE A 60 11.15 3.06 0.15
CA PHE A 60 10.72 3.51 1.47
C PHE A 60 11.82 3.33 2.54
N GLU A 61 12.56 2.22 2.50
CA GLU A 61 13.68 1.98 3.42
C GLU A 61 14.84 2.96 3.19
N LYS A 62 15.15 3.32 1.95
CA LYS A 62 16.17 4.34 1.65
C LYS A 62 15.84 5.67 2.31
N VAL A 63 14.56 6.08 2.30
CA VAL A 63 14.11 7.33 2.94
C VAL A 63 14.26 7.24 4.47
N LYS A 64 13.95 6.10 5.09
CA LYS A 64 14.15 5.91 6.55
C LYS A 64 15.60 6.07 6.99
N MET A 65 16.57 5.70 6.14
CA MET A 65 17.98 5.87 6.46
C MET A 65 18.43 7.34 6.44
N VAL A 66 17.75 8.19 5.66
CA VAL A 66 18.08 9.63 5.55
C VAL A 66 17.52 10.44 6.72
N VAL A 67 16.41 10.02 7.33
CA VAL A 67 15.71 10.78 8.40
C VAL A 67 16.24 10.42 9.81
N LYS A 68 17.23 9.54 9.94
CA LYS A 68 17.96 9.33 11.20
C LYS A 68 19.04 10.43 11.36
N GLU A 69 18.62 11.62 11.76
CA GLU A 69 19.47 12.68 12.35
C GLU A 69 19.04 12.97 13.78
#